data_AF-A8NCB0-F1
#
_entry.id   AF-A8NCB0-F1
#
_cell.length_a   1.000
_cell.length_b   1.000
_cell.length_c   1.000
_cell.angle_alpha   90.00
_cell.angle_beta   90.00
_cell.angle_gamma   90.00
#
_symmetry.space_group_name_H-M   'P 1'
#
loop_
_entity.id
_entity.type
_entity.pdbx_description
1 polymer ?
#
loop_
_entity_poly.entity_id
_entity_poly.type
_entity_poly.pdbx_seq_one_letter_code
_entity_poly.pdbx_strand_id
1 'polypeptide(L)'
;MMQTHLHGFLHYSQIPQPEDPTIFCPLIWDLREAPASSARLAARPESPLTTRELNSPATQPSVTSLAITCDLLLASWTIEARNSLFVTISDVLRAVYVALHVPIKTSEWDTLSRKQQDRIHEAFQRRCRLAIDPAQCEAAGVMRIDYLGHHTLFGGLSPSLETDNTCILSLRRLPRSP
;
A
#
# COMPACT_ATOMS: atom_id res chain seq x y z
N MET A 1 -28.18 5.48 1.22
CA MET A 1 -26.74 5.31 0.91
C MET A 1 -26.50 3.84 0.63
N MET A 2 -26.00 3.48 -0.55
CA MET A 2 -25.55 2.11 -0.80
C MET A 2 -24.15 1.97 -0.19
N GLN A 3 -23.98 1.01 0.71
CA GLN A 3 -22.69 0.78 1.35
C GLN A 3 -21.77 0.08 0.35
N THR A 4 -20.66 0.72 -0.01
CA THR A 4 -19.64 0.11 -0.88
C THR A 4 -18.91 -0.98 -0.10
N HIS A 5 -19.06 -2.24 -0.51
CA HIS A 5 -18.35 -3.37 0.08
C HIS A 5 -17.04 -3.60 -0.66
N LEU A 6 -15.93 -3.70 0.07
CA LEU A 6 -14.63 -4.04 -0.51
C LEU A 6 -14.56 -5.52 -0.90
N HIS A 7 -13.83 -5.80 -1.97
CA HIS A 7 -13.49 -7.17 -2.33
C HIS A 7 -12.73 -7.84 -1.18
N GLY A 8 -13.04 -9.12 -0.90
CA GLY A 8 -12.48 -9.84 0.25
C GLY A 8 -10.94 -9.88 0.30
N PHE A 9 -10.29 -9.79 -0.86
CA PHE A 9 -8.81 -9.68 -0.94
C PHE A 9 -8.26 -8.36 -0.42
N LEU A 10 -9.02 -7.27 -0.53
CA LEU A 10 -8.57 -5.95 -0.10
C LEU A 10 -9.03 -5.65 1.32
N HIS A 11 -10.09 -6.29 1.81
CA HIS A 11 -10.73 -5.95 3.07
C HIS A 11 -9.85 -6.23 4.29
N TYR A 12 -9.73 -5.25 5.17
CA TYR A 12 -9.20 -5.42 6.52
C TYR A 12 -10.27 -6.05 7.42
N SER A 13 -9.99 -7.24 7.96
CA SER A 13 -10.84 -7.93 8.93
C SER A 13 -10.43 -7.58 10.36
N GLN A 14 -11.39 -7.54 11.28
CA GLN A 14 -11.08 -7.52 12.73
C GLN A 14 -10.73 -8.91 13.28
N ILE A 15 -11.04 -9.96 12.51
CA ILE A 15 -10.71 -11.35 12.80
C ILE A 15 -9.44 -11.71 12.02
N PRO A 16 -8.39 -12.21 12.68
CA PRO A 16 -7.17 -12.59 11.99
C PRO A 16 -7.38 -13.81 11.08
N GLN A 17 -6.46 -14.01 10.14
CA GLN A 17 -6.47 -15.19 9.28
C GLN A 17 -6.20 -16.46 10.09
N PRO A 18 -6.86 -17.59 9.79
CA PRO A 18 -6.71 -18.83 10.55
C PRO A 18 -5.28 -19.36 10.60
N GLU A 19 -4.52 -19.10 9.53
CA GLU A 19 -3.15 -19.60 9.34
C GLU A 19 -2.11 -18.73 10.06
N ASP A 20 -2.39 -17.45 10.27
CA ASP A 20 -1.48 -16.49 10.91
C ASP A 20 -2.26 -15.40 11.70
N PRO A 21 -2.15 -15.37 13.04
CA PRO A 21 -2.88 -14.43 13.89
C PRO A 21 -2.42 -12.97 13.73
N THR A 22 -1.32 -12.72 13.01
CA THR A 22 -0.80 -11.37 12.75
C THR A 22 -1.32 -10.76 11.45
N ILE A 23 -2.06 -11.55 10.66
CA ILE A 23 -2.58 -11.17 9.35
C ILE A 23 -4.08 -10.95 9.46
N PHE A 24 -4.53 -9.74 9.11
CA PHE A 24 -5.93 -9.33 9.16
C PHE A 24 -6.54 -9.12 7.76
N CYS A 25 -5.74 -9.26 6.72
CA CYS A 25 -6.17 -9.20 5.33
C CYS A 25 -5.59 -10.41 4.60
N PRO A 26 -6.37 -11.16 3.80
CA PRO A 26 -5.86 -12.32 3.10
C PRO A 26 -4.79 -11.97 2.07
N LEU A 27 -4.73 -10.71 1.58
CA LEU A 27 -3.67 -10.27 0.68
C LEU A 27 -2.40 -9.89 1.46
N ILE A 28 -1.32 -10.60 1.17
CA ILE A 28 0.02 -10.31 1.66
C ILE A 28 0.78 -9.62 0.53
N TRP A 29 1.29 -8.43 0.81
CA TRP A 29 2.08 -7.67 -0.15
C TRP A 29 3.04 -6.73 0.58
N ASP A 30 4.30 -6.72 0.16
CA ASP A 30 5.26 -5.69 0.55
C ASP A 30 5.17 -4.53 -0.44
N LEU A 31 4.78 -3.36 0.05
CA LEU A 31 4.55 -2.16 -0.74
C LEU A 31 5.77 -1.69 -1.51
N ARG A 32 6.98 -2.15 -1.13
CA ARG A 32 8.23 -1.84 -1.84
C ARG A 32 8.31 -2.53 -3.20
N GLU A 33 7.62 -3.64 -3.37
CA GLU A 33 7.67 -4.51 -4.54
C GLU A 33 6.46 -4.30 -5.46
N ALA A 34 6.66 -4.44 -6.77
CA ALA A 34 5.58 -4.28 -7.75
C ALA A 34 4.44 -5.30 -7.51
N PRO A 35 3.18 -4.87 -7.36
CA PRO A 35 2.10 -5.73 -6.86
C PRO A 35 1.78 -6.90 -7.81
N ALA A 36 1.92 -6.71 -9.12
CA ALA A 36 1.62 -7.75 -10.10
C ALA A 36 2.52 -8.99 -9.95
N SER A 37 3.76 -8.82 -9.49
CA SER A 37 4.70 -9.92 -9.29
C SER A 37 4.84 -10.34 -7.83
N SER A 38 4.46 -9.51 -6.85
CA SER A 38 4.74 -9.74 -5.42
C SER A 38 3.51 -9.90 -4.52
N ALA A 39 2.32 -9.48 -4.94
CA ALA A 39 1.12 -9.67 -4.13
C ALA A 39 0.69 -11.15 -4.12
N ARG A 40 0.35 -11.67 -2.94
CA ARG A 40 0.03 -13.09 -2.67
C ARG A 40 -1.20 -13.20 -1.79
N LEU A 41 -1.88 -14.34 -1.81
CA LEU A 41 -2.87 -14.67 -0.78
C LEU A 41 -2.21 -15.46 0.34
N ALA A 42 -2.60 -15.22 1.59
CA ALA A 42 -2.10 -15.93 2.76
C ALA A 42 -2.29 -17.46 2.66
N ALA A 43 -3.43 -17.88 2.10
CA ALA A 43 -3.74 -19.29 1.87
C ALA A 43 -2.89 -19.96 0.76
N ARG A 44 -2.17 -19.17 -0.06
CA ARG A 44 -1.32 -19.65 -1.16
C ARG A 44 -0.12 -18.72 -1.41
N PRO A 45 0.81 -18.61 -0.45
CA PRO A 45 1.88 -17.61 -0.48
C PRO A 45 2.92 -17.85 -1.57
N GLU A 46 2.99 -19.07 -2.11
CA GLU A 46 3.95 -19.48 -3.14
C GLU A 46 3.67 -18.89 -4.52
N SER A 47 2.42 -18.50 -4.81
CA SER A 47 2.01 -18.07 -6.16
C SER A 47 1.39 -16.66 -6.17
N PRO A 48 1.77 -15.78 -7.12
CA PRO A 48 1.15 -14.46 -7.31
C PRO A 48 -0.36 -14.55 -7.51
N LEU A 49 -1.04 -13.43 -7.35
CA LEU A 49 -2.41 -13.31 -7.84
C LEU A 49 -2.43 -13.55 -9.36
N THR A 50 -3.39 -14.32 -9.82
CA THR A 50 -3.62 -14.55 -11.25
C THR A 50 -4.16 -13.27 -11.90
N THR A 51 -4.01 -13.15 -13.22
CA THR A 51 -4.59 -12.04 -14.00
C THR A 51 -6.11 -11.93 -13.80
N ARG A 52 -6.80 -13.06 -13.66
CA ARG A 52 -8.25 -13.07 -13.41
C ARG A 52 -8.60 -12.44 -12.07
N GLU A 53 -7.87 -12.80 -11.01
CA GLU A 53 -8.08 -12.23 -9.68
C GLU A 53 -7.75 -10.74 -9.64
N LEU A 54 -6.64 -10.34 -10.26
CA LEU A 54 -6.25 -8.93 -10.36
C LEU A 54 -7.30 -8.08 -11.10
N ASN A 55 -7.99 -8.64 -12.08
CA ASN A 55 -9.04 -7.96 -12.85
C ASN A 55 -10.44 -8.02 -12.22
N SER A 56 -10.61 -8.66 -11.06
CA SER A 56 -11.88 -8.64 -10.32
C SER A 56 -12.21 -7.21 -9.85
N PRO A 57 -13.51 -6.84 -9.78
CA PRO A 57 -13.92 -5.56 -9.19
C PRO A 57 -13.39 -5.41 -7.76
N ALA A 58 -12.84 -4.23 -7.44
CA ALA A 58 -12.35 -3.92 -6.10
C ALA A 58 -13.50 -3.70 -5.10
N THR A 59 -14.71 -3.40 -5.59
CA THR A 59 -15.88 -3.11 -4.77
C THR A 59 -17.15 -3.74 -5.34
N GLN A 60 -18.13 -3.94 -4.46
CA GLN A 60 -19.51 -4.28 -4.78
C GLN A 60 -20.47 -3.30 -4.07
N PRO A 61 -21.29 -2.50 -4.79
CA PRO A 61 -21.30 -2.37 -6.25
C PRO A 61 -19.98 -1.82 -6.79
N SER A 62 -19.71 -2.09 -8.07
CA SER A 62 -18.48 -1.64 -8.74
C SER A 62 -18.50 -0.12 -8.97
N VAL A 63 -17.37 0.54 -8.70
CA VAL A 63 -17.21 2.00 -8.83
C VAL A 63 -16.09 2.33 -9.82
N THR A 64 -16.13 3.51 -10.44
CA THR A 64 -15.11 3.95 -11.42
C THR A 64 -13.96 4.75 -10.81
N SER A 65 -14.14 5.24 -9.57
CA SER A 65 -13.09 5.85 -8.78
C SER A 65 -13.16 5.40 -7.33
N LEU A 66 -11.98 5.19 -6.73
CA LEU A 66 -11.81 4.85 -5.32
C LEU A 66 -10.66 5.69 -4.74
N ALA A 67 -10.99 6.59 -3.82
CA ALA A 67 -10.00 7.35 -3.07
C ALA A 67 -9.44 6.50 -1.92
N ILE A 68 -8.13 6.60 -1.69
CA ILE A 68 -7.44 5.83 -0.65
C ILE A 68 -6.67 6.82 0.23
N THR A 69 -6.94 6.80 1.53
CA THR A 69 -6.26 7.60 2.54
C THR A 69 -5.41 6.72 3.44
N CYS A 70 -4.43 7.29 4.12
CA CYS A 70 -3.63 6.58 5.11
C CYS A 70 -3.13 7.57 6.15
N ASP A 71 -3.42 7.32 7.43
CA ASP A 71 -3.07 8.24 8.53
C ASP A 71 -1.56 8.40 8.75
N LEU A 72 -0.76 7.48 8.18
CA LEU A 72 0.70 7.58 8.20
C LEU A 72 1.27 8.43 7.08
N LEU A 73 0.47 8.84 6.09
CA LEU A 73 0.90 9.66 4.97
C LEU A 73 0.53 11.12 5.18
N LEU A 74 1.23 12.04 4.49
CA LEU A 74 0.82 13.44 4.46
C LEU A 74 -0.51 13.57 3.70
N ALA A 75 -1.42 14.41 4.19
CA ALA A 75 -2.73 14.63 3.56
C ALA A 75 -2.65 15.14 2.12
N SER A 76 -1.52 15.76 1.74
CA SER A 76 -1.25 16.20 0.36
C SER A 76 -0.91 15.05 -0.59
N TRP A 77 -0.64 13.84 -0.09
CA TRP A 77 -0.33 12.67 -0.91
C TRP A 77 -1.62 11.94 -1.25
N THR A 78 -2.19 12.30 -2.39
CA THR A 78 -3.40 11.67 -2.89
C THR A 78 -3.10 10.29 -3.47
N ILE A 79 -3.94 9.32 -3.11
CA ILE A 79 -3.96 8.00 -3.73
C ILE A 79 -5.36 7.79 -4.28
N GLU A 80 -5.47 7.57 -5.58
CA GLU A 80 -6.75 7.38 -6.23
C GLU A 80 -6.63 6.32 -7.33
N ALA A 81 -7.46 5.29 -7.24
CA ALA A 81 -7.60 4.29 -8.29
C ALA A 81 -8.76 4.71 -9.21
N ARG A 82 -8.50 4.84 -10.51
CA ARG A 82 -9.50 5.23 -11.51
C ARG A 82 -9.50 4.23 -12.67
N ASN A 83 -10.70 3.88 -13.12
CA ASN A 83 -10.91 3.04 -14.29
C ASN A 83 -12.26 3.40 -14.94
N SER A 84 -12.30 3.49 -16.27
CA SER A 84 -13.49 3.93 -17.01
C SER A 84 -14.68 2.99 -16.89
N LEU A 85 -14.45 1.70 -16.62
CA LEU A 85 -15.50 0.70 -16.44
C LEU A 85 -15.77 0.47 -14.96
N PHE A 86 -14.77 0.01 -14.23
CA PHE A 86 -14.78 -0.16 -12.78
C PHE A 86 -13.36 -0.37 -12.27
N VAL A 87 -13.10 0.09 -11.05
CA VAL A 87 -11.83 -0.11 -10.36
C VAL A 87 -11.64 -1.60 -10.07
N THR A 88 -10.51 -2.13 -10.53
CA THR A 88 -10.09 -3.50 -10.27
C THR A 88 -9.17 -3.59 -9.05
N ILE A 89 -8.93 -4.81 -8.55
CA ILE A 89 -7.89 -5.04 -7.54
C ILE A 89 -6.53 -4.54 -8.04
N SER A 90 -6.19 -4.81 -9.30
CA SER A 90 -4.96 -4.34 -9.93
C SER A 90 -4.83 -2.81 -9.90
N ASP A 91 -5.93 -2.09 -10.17
CA ASP A 91 -5.93 -0.63 -10.15
C ASP A 91 -5.67 -0.09 -8.74
N VAL A 92 -6.27 -0.70 -7.71
CA VAL A 92 -6.04 -0.33 -6.30
C VAL A 92 -4.58 -0.53 -5.92
N LEU A 93 -4.03 -1.73 -6.12
CA LEU A 93 -2.66 -2.03 -5.74
C LEU A 93 -1.66 -1.16 -6.50
N ARG A 94 -1.89 -0.95 -7.81
CA ARG A 94 -1.06 -0.09 -8.64
C ARG A 94 -1.12 1.37 -8.19
N ALA A 95 -2.30 1.90 -7.86
CA ALA A 95 -2.45 3.27 -7.37
C ALA A 95 -1.65 3.49 -6.08
N VAL A 96 -1.74 2.57 -5.12
CA VAL A 96 -0.95 2.61 -3.88
C VAL A 96 0.55 2.56 -4.19
N TYR A 97 0.99 1.59 -5.00
CA TYR A 97 2.40 1.44 -5.37
C TYR A 97 2.97 2.71 -6.02
N VAL A 98 2.31 3.21 -7.06
CA VAL A 98 2.76 4.40 -7.79
C VAL A 98 2.80 5.62 -6.87
N ALA A 99 1.80 5.80 -6.00
CA ALA A 99 1.76 6.95 -5.12
C ALA A 99 2.88 6.95 -4.05
N LEU A 100 3.31 5.77 -3.60
CA LEU A 100 4.39 5.61 -2.61
C LEU A 100 5.80 5.66 -3.24
N HIS A 101 5.93 5.34 -4.53
CA HIS A 101 7.23 5.38 -5.24
C HIS A 101 7.53 6.73 -5.90
N VAL A 102 6.86 7.80 -5.46
CA VAL A 102 7.18 9.19 -5.83
C VAL A 102 8.29 9.74 -4.93
N PRO A 103 9.30 10.45 -5.47
CA PRO A 103 10.28 11.17 -4.66
C PRO A 103 9.63 12.20 -3.73
N ILE A 104 10.14 12.33 -2.50
CA ILE A 104 9.69 13.39 -1.58
C ILE A 104 10.22 14.73 -2.08
N LYS A 105 9.35 15.74 -2.16
CA LYS A 105 9.73 17.10 -2.58
C LYS A 105 10.52 17.79 -1.47
N THR A 106 11.43 18.70 -1.83
CA THR A 106 12.17 19.53 -0.86
C THR A 106 11.22 20.27 0.09
N SER A 107 10.14 20.84 -0.43
CA SER A 107 9.13 21.53 0.39
C SER A 107 8.42 20.61 1.38
N GLU A 108 8.26 19.32 1.07
CA GLU A 108 7.70 18.33 1.99
C GLU A 108 8.75 17.93 3.04
N TRP A 109 10.00 17.72 2.60
CA TRP A 109 11.12 17.36 3.45
C TRP A 109 11.45 18.41 4.52
N ASP A 110 11.39 19.69 4.16
CA ASP A 110 11.70 20.81 5.05
C ASP A 110 10.67 20.99 6.17
N THR A 111 9.46 20.43 6.02
CA THR A 111 8.45 20.44 7.09
C THR A 111 8.71 19.38 8.17
N LEU A 112 9.63 18.45 7.92
CA LEU A 112 9.91 17.34 8.82
C LEU A 112 10.90 17.76 9.91
N SER A 113 10.66 17.30 11.13
CA SER A 113 11.65 17.42 12.20
C SER A 113 12.92 16.64 11.84
N ARG A 114 14.07 17.06 12.39
CA ARG A 114 15.34 16.35 12.18
C ARG A 114 15.25 14.86 12.50
N LYS A 115 14.55 14.50 13.58
CA LYS A 115 14.32 13.10 13.98
C LYS A 115 13.51 12.30 12.95
N GLN A 116 12.56 12.94 12.26
CA GLN A 116 11.83 12.30 11.17
C GLN A 116 12.74 12.13 9.95
N GLN A 117 13.47 13.17 9.58
CA GLN A 117 14.43 13.13 8.47
C GLN A 117 15.45 11.99 8.67
N ASP A 118 16.04 11.86 9.87
CA ASP A 118 17.00 10.81 10.18
C ASP A 118 16.38 9.40 10.00
N ARG A 119 15.17 9.16 10.52
CA ARG A 119 14.45 7.88 10.38
C ARG A 119 14.12 7.54 8.92
N ILE A 120 13.74 8.53 8.13
CA ILE A 120 13.43 8.34 6.72
C ILE A 120 14.71 8.06 5.94
N HIS A 121 15.80 8.75 6.28
CA HIS A 121 17.11 8.49 5.69
C HIS A 121 17.60 7.08 5.99
N GLU A 122 17.40 6.56 7.21
CA GLU A 122 17.69 5.16 7.54
C GLU A 122 16.87 4.17 6.68
N ALA A 123 15.59 4.47 6.42
CA ALA A 123 14.74 3.65 5.57
C ALA A 123 15.20 3.67 4.10
N PHE A 124 15.53 4.86 3.59
CA PHE A 124 16.12 5.06 2.27
C PHE A 124 17.42 4.28 2.08
N GLN A 125 18.37 4.40 3.02
CA GLN A 125 19.63 3.66 2.99
C GLN A 125 19.40 2.14 3.01
N ARG A 126 18.41 1.68 3.80
CA ARG A 126 18.03 0.26 3.81
C ARG A 126 17.47 -0.19 2.48
N ARG A 127 16.61 0.62 1.85
CA ARG A 127 16.08 0.33 0.51
C ARG A 127 17.19 0.21 -0.52
N CYS A 128 18.14 1.16 -0.55
CA CYS A 128 19.22 1.10 -1.54
C CYS A 128 20.24 0.00 -1.29
N ARG A 129 20.51 -0.36 -0.03
CA ARG A 129 21.34 -1.54 0.29
C ARG A 129 20.74 -2.87 -0.19
N LEU A 130 19.40 -2.95 -0.27
CA LEU A 130 18.69 -4.16 -0.72
C LEU A 130 18.34 -4.11 -2.21
N ALA A 131 18.59 -3.00 -2.90
CA ALA A 131 18.29 -2.85 -4.31
C ALA A 131 19.26 -3.67 -5.17
N ILE A 132 18.77 -4.18 -6.31
CA ILE A 132 19.60 -4.86 -7.31
C ILE A 132 20.67 -3.89 -7.86
N ASP A 133 20.30 -2.62 -8.05
CA ASP A 133 21.19 -1.54 -8.43
C ASP A 133 21.16 -0.43 -7.35
N PRO A 134 22.09 -0.46 -6.38
CA PRO A 134 22.18 0.55 -5.33
C PRO A 134 22.43 1.96 -5.87
N ALA A 135 23.22 2.10 -6.94
CA ALA A 135 23.56 3.41 -7.50
C ALA A 135 22.33 4.06 -8.16
N GLN A 136 21.54 3.27 -8.90
CA GLN A 136 20.26 3.74 -9.43
C GLN A 136 19.27 4.10 -8.31
N CYS A 137 19.22 3.30 -7.25
CA CYS A 137 18.38 3.60 -6.09
C CYS A 137 18.77 4.92 -5.41
N GLU A 138 20.07 5.15 -5.21
CA GLU A 138 20.59 6.37 -4.60
C GLU A 138 20.29 7.59 -5.47
N ALA A 139 20.47 7.46 -6.79
CA ALA A 139 20.13 8.51 -7.75
C ALA A 139 18.64 8.86 -7.76
N ALA A 140 17.75 7.90 -7.48
CA ALA A 140 16.32 8.14 -7.35
C ALA A 140 15.94 8.90 -6.05
N GLY A 141 16.86 8.95 -5.08
CA GLY A 141 16.69 9.70 -3.84
C GLY A 141 15.63 9.12 -2.90
N VAL A 142 15.25 9.93 -1.90
CA VAL A 142 14.26 9.57 -0.89
C VAL A 142 12.85 9.59 -1.50
N MET A 143 12.11 8.50 -1.30
CA MET A 143 10.75 8.31 -1.81
C MET A 143 9.73 8.29 -0.66
N ARG A 144 8.45 8.50 -0.99
CA ARG A 144 7.36 8.43 0.00
C ARG A 144 7.26 7.06 0.69
N ILE A 145 7.67 5.98 0.04
CA ILE A 145 7.78 4.65 0.67
C ILE A 145 8.78 4.64 1.84
N ASP A 146 9.84 5.45 1.78
CA ASP A 146 10.81 5.57 2.87
C ASP A 146 10.20 6.33 4.07
N TYR A 147 9.21 7.18 3.83
CA TYR A 147 8.43 7.87 4.87
C TYR A 147 7.75 6.90 5.84
N LEU A 148 7.32 5.74 5.33
CA LEU A 148 6.62 4.72 6.11
C LEU A 148 7.56 3.95 7.07
N GLY A 149 8.88 4.04 6.86
CA GLY A 149 9.88 3.41 7.70
C GLY A 149 9.77 1.88 7.74
N HIS A 150 9.14 1.35 8.79
CA HIS A 150 8.90 -0.09 8.96
C HIS A 150 7.49 -0.54 8.58
N HIS A 151 6.57 0.39 8.29
CA HIS A 151 5.17 0.11 7.97
C HIS A 151 4.99 -0.13 6.47
N THR A 152 5.71 -1.09 5.90
CA THR A 152 5.72 -1.34 4.44
C THR A 152 4.92 -2.57 4.02
N LEU A 153 4.27 -3.28 4.94
CA LEU A 153 3.43 -4.42 4.59
C LEU A 153 1.97 -3.96 4.45
N PHE A 154 1.31 -4.40 3.38
CA PHE A 154 -0.12 -4.17 3.20
C PHE A 154 -0.91 -4.82 4.35
N GLY A 155 -1.77 -4.04 5.00
CA GLY A 155 -2.63 -4.48 6.08
C GLY A 155 -4.07 -4.68 5.67
N GLY A 156 -4.50 -4.12 4.54
CA GLY A 156 -5.89 -4.12 4.09
C GLY A 156 -6.46 -2.71 3.96
N LEU A 157 -7.67 -2.63 3.42
CA LEU A 157 -8.49 -1.45 3.28
C LEU A 157 -9.75 -1.58 4.12
N SER A 158 -10.18 -0.48 4.71
CA SER A 158 -11.48 -0.33 5.37
C SER A 158 -12.28 0.77 4.69
N PRO A 159 -13.61 0.65 4.54
CA PRO A 159 -14.41 1.76 4.01
C PRO A 159 -14.37 2.96 4.97
N SER A 160 -14.31 4.17 4.43
CA SER A 160 -14.55 5.38 5.21
C SER A 160 -16.03 5.49 5.56
N LEU A 161 -16.32 5.88 6.80
CA LEU A 161 -17.70 6.16 7.24
C LEU A 161 -18.16 7.58 6.90
N GLU A 162 -17.21 8.46 6.57
CA GLU A 162 -17.46 9.89 6.37
C GLU A 162 -17.64 10.25 4.88
N THR A 163 -17.05 9.47 3.98
CA THR A 163 -17.00 9.80 2.55
C THR A 163 -17.20 8.56 1.70
N ASP A 164 -18.16 8.64 0.78
CA ASP A 164 -18.42 7.58 -0.20
C ASP A 164 -17.19 7.32 -1.08
N ASN A 165 -17.03 6.07 -1.51
CA ASN A 165 -15.91 5.63 -2.38
C ASN A 165 -14.52 6.03 -1.88
N THR A 166 -14.38 6.12 -0.55
CA THR A 166 -13.12 6.39 0.12
C THR A 166 -12.80 5.22 1.03
N CYS A 167 -11.54 4.80 1.03
CA CYS A 167 -11.05 3.71 1.86
C CYS A 167 -9.81 4.15 2.63
N ILE A 168 -9.66 3.62 3.84
CA ILE A 168 -8.51 3.85 4.71
C ILE A 168 -7.58 2.66 4.56
N LEU A 169 -6.33 2.92 4.18
CA LEU A 169 -5.26 1.94 4.07
C LEU A 169 -4.61 1.70 5.43
N SER A 170 -4.75 0.46 5.91
CA SER A 170 -4.05 -0.06 7.07
C SER A 170 -2.70 -0.65 6.64
N LEU A 171 -1.67 -0.36 7.43
CA LEU A 171 -0.31 -0.82 7.19
C LEU A 171 0.16 -1.72 8.34
N ARG A 172 0.89 -2.77 7.99
CA ARG A 172 1.56 -3.67 8.93
C ARG A 172 3.05 -3.39 8.93
N ARG A 173 3.69 -3.78 10.03
CA ARG A 173 5.13 -3.60 10.22
C ARG A 173 5.89 -4.84 9.78
N LEU A 174 7.01 -4.65 9.09
CA LEU A 174 8.00 -5.71 8.96
C LEU A 174 8.47 -6.13 10.37
N PRO A 175 8.55 -7.44 10.66
CA PRO A 175 9.18 -7.93 11.87
C PRO A 175 10.58 -7.32 11.99
N ARG A 176 10.94 -6.83 13.18
CA ARG A 176 12.33 -6.45 13.42
C ARG A 176 13.14 -7.74 13.39
N SER A 177 14.15 -7.82 12.51
CA SER A 177 15.18 -8.84 12.67
C SER A 177 15.78 -8.70 14.08
N PRO A 178 15.95 -9.81 14.82
CA PRO A 178 16.53 -9.78 16.17
C PRO A 178 17.95 -9.20 16.16
#